data_AF-A0A2S8F8W2-F1
#
_entry.id   AF-A0A2S8F8W2-F1
#
_cell.length_a   1.000
_cell.length_b   1.000
_cell.length_c   1.000
_cell.angle_alpha   90.00
_cell.angle_beta   90.00
_cell.angle_gamma   90.00
#
_symmetry.space_group_name_H-M   'P 1'
#
loop_
_entity.id
_entity.type
_entity.pdbx_description
1 polymer ?
#
loop_
_entity_poly.entity_id
_entity_poly.type
_entity_poly.pdbx_seq_one_letter_code
_entity_poly.pdbx_strand_id
1 'polypeptide(L)'
;MVVAASVTMWFCYFPNQGNNPMQLLGSRSLLGLSLITAFTILLTGCGPQPGATYAVEVLQISQKIPGAVQGWGMVMEPWFQGGAVDQENLAKAQKRGNEAMKQVRDQIYAVAVPDDPKSQEFAETIHGYADWEVDVFMKAINEVSDLAQAENPPSLQTLKKASMLLAPLEKEEKDWVKKIHSQAKALGVKIK
;
A
#
# COMPACT_ATOMS: atom_id res chain seq x y z
N MET A 1 24.43 3.06 29.56
CA MET A 1 23.54 3.91 28.76
C MET A 1 23.02 3.07 27.60
N VAL A 2 21.76 2.65 27.68
CA VAL A 2 21.12 1.72 26.75
C VAL A 2 20.56 2.54 25.60
N VAL A 3 21.08 2.35 24.38
CA VAL A 3 20.61 3.06 23.19
C VAL A 3 19.38 2.34 22.64
N ALA A 4 18.33 3.14 22.46
CA ALA A 4 16.97 2.83 22.04
C ALA A 4 16.85 1.80 20.91
N ALA A 5 16.18 0.69 21.23
CA ALA A 5 15.43 -0.11 20.28
C ALA A 5 14.14 0.65 19.90
N SER A 6 14.04 1.14 18.67
CA SER A 6 12.80 1.63 18.08
C SER A 6 12.89 1.53 16.56
N VAL A 7 13.12 0.32 16.05
CA VAL A 7 12.62 -0.06 14.73
C VAL A 7 11.25 -0.61 15.01
N THR A 8 10.24 0.25 14.90
CA THR A 8 8.86 -0.13 15.20
C THR A 8 8.41 -1.10 14.13
N MET A 9 8.43 -2.37 14.50
CA MET A 9 7.79 -3.49 13.83
C MET A 9 6.44 -3.06 13.25
N TRP A 10 6.36 -2.98 11.93
CA TRP A 10 5.10 -3.01 11.18
C TRP A 10 4.91 -4.37 10.51
N PHE A 11 5.38 -5.43 11.18
CA PHE A 11 5.02 -6.81 10.90
C PHE A 11 4.05 -7.29 11.99
N CYS A 12 2.89 -7.76 11.54
CA CYS A 12 1.89 -8.60 12.23
C CYS A 12 0.79 -7.91 13.05
N TYR A 13 -0.35 -7.64 12.40
CA TYR A 13 -1.66 -8.00 12.98
C TYR A 13 -2.67 -8.39 11.88
N PHE A 14 -2.64 -9.66 11.45
CA PHE A 14 -3.76 -10.31 10.77
C PHE A 14 -4.37 -11.33 11.72
N PRO A 15 -5.64 -11.18 12.15
CA PRO A 15 -6.31 -12.23 12.91
C PRO A 15 -6.65 -13.39 11.98
N ASN A 16 -6.04 -14.52 12.32
CA ASN A 16 -6.35 -15.87 11.87
C ASN A 16 -7.86 -16.16 12.01
N GLN A 17 -8.57 -16.34 10.89
CA GLN A 17 -9.90 -16.96 10.88
C GLN A 17 -9.93 -18.11 9.88
N GLY A 18 -9.45 -19.26 10.34
CA GLY A 18 -9.91 -20.55 9.86
C GLY A 18 -11.14 -20.98 10.65
N ASN A 19 -12.28 -21.12 9.99
CA ASN A 19 -13.26 -22.18 10.28
C ASN A 19 -14.25 -22.30 9.12
N ASN A 20 -14.24 -23.47 8.48
CA ASN A 20 -15.29 -23.93 7.56
C ASN A 20 -16.65 -23.97 8.29
N PRO A 21 -17.77 -23.84 7.55
CA PRO A 21 -18.45 -25.06 7.15
C PRO A 21 -19.04 -24.99 5.73
N MET A 22 -18.60 -25.91 4.87
CA MET A 22 -19.45 -26.44 3.82
C MET A 22 -20.32 -27.52 4.47
N GLN A 23 -21.63 -27.29 4.63
CA GLN A 23 -22.64 -28.36 4.67
C GLN A 23 -24.08 -27.81 4.51
N LEU A 24 -24.73 -28.35 3.47
CA LEU A 24 -26.15 -28.74 3.37
C LEU A 24 -27.26 -27.67 3.29
N LEU A 25 -27.75 -27.50 2.05
CA LEU A 25 -29.13 -27.78 1.61
C LEU A 25 -30.30 -27.24 2.45
N GLY A 26 -31.01 -26.29 1.84
CA GLY A 26 -32.37 -25.88 2.23
C GLY A 26 -33.10 -25.24 1.05
N SER A 27 -33.58 -26.07 0.12
CA SER A 27 -34.49 -25.72 -0.97
C SER A 27 -35.84 -25.17 -0.48
N ARG A 28 -36.49 -24.35 -1.35
CA ARG A 28 -37.87 -23.78 -1.34
C ARG A 28 -37.84 -22.27 -1.02
N SER A 29 -38.28 -21.34 -1.86
CA SER A 29 -39.46 -21.34 -2.72
C SER A 29 -39.27 -20.47 -3.96
N LEU A 30 -39.69 -20.99 -5.10
CA LEU A 30 -40.02 -20.24 -6.33
C LEU A 30 -41.38 -19.54 -6.15
N LEU A 31 -41.57 -18.47 -6.93
CA LEU A 31 -42.82 -17.76 -7.28
C LEU A 31 -43.26 -16.58 -6.37
N GLY A 32 -43.33 -15.41 -7.01
CA GLY A 32 -43.88 -14.16 -6.48
C GLY A 32 -43.46 -12.95 -7.35
N LEU A 33 -43.76 -12.98 -8.66
CA LEU A 33 -44.73 -12.05 -9.28
C LEU A 33 -44.45 -10.55 -9.00
N SER A 34 -43.86 -9.84 -9.97
CA SER A 34 -44.60 -8.87 -10.82
C SER A 34 -43.65 -7.89 -11.53
N LEU A 35 -43.77 -7.84 -12.87
CA LEU A 35 -43.53 -6.63 -13.66
C LEU A 35 -44.45 -5.51 -13.15
N ILE A 36 -44.04 -4.23 -13.36
CA ILE A 36 -44.70 -2.91 -13.11
C ILE A 36 -43.72 -2.10 -12.21
N THR A 37 -43.10 -0.97 -12.58
CA THR A 37 -43.52 0.14 -13.46
C THR A 37 -42.32 1.02 -13.82
N ALA A 38 -42.45 1.67 -14.97
CA ALA A 38 -41.89 2.96 -15.39
C ALA A 38 -41.00 3.76 -14.41
N PHE A 39 -39.83 4.10 -14.96
CA PHE A 39 -39.25 5.44 -14.98
C PHE A 39 -40.17 6.56 -14.44
N THR A 40 -39.86 7.07 -13.24
CA THR A 40 -40.00 8.49 -12.84
C THR A 40 -39.49 8.67 -11.41
N ILE A 41 -38.25 9.15 -11.22
CA ILE A 41 -37.88 10.31 -10.37
C ILE A 41 -36.57 10.89 -10.93
N LEU A 42 -36.69 11.92 -11.79
CA LEU A 42 -35.74 13.02 -11.83
C LEU A 42 -35.86 13.76 -10.49
N LEU A 43 -34.71 14.12 -9.88
CA LEU A 43 -34.51 14.92 -8.65
C LEU A 43 -34.31 14.15 -7.33
N THR A 44 -33.17 13.48 -7.19
CA THR A 44 -32.17 13.76 -6.14
C THR A 44 -30.80 13.31 -6.66
N GLY A 45 -29.86 14.24 -6.83
CA GLY A 45 -28.52 13.98 -7.35
C GLY A 45 -27.60 13.23 -6.38
N CYS A 46 -27.96 12.02 -5.99
CA CYS A 46 -27.20 11.14 -5.09
C CYS A 46 -26.61 9.94 -5.84
N GLY A 47 -25.86 10.22 -6.91
CA GLY A 47 -24.78 9.31 -7.33
C GLY A 47 -23.52 9.62 -6.50
N PRO A 48 -22.61 8.67 -6.27
CA PRO A 48 -21.31 8.99 -5.67
C PRO A 48 -20.64 10.10 -6.49
N GLN A 49 -20.16 11.15 -5.81
CA GLN A 49 -19.47 12.25 -6.48
C GLN A 49 -18.29 11.67 -7.28
N PRO A 50 -18.06 12.08 -8.54
CA PRO A 50 -16.99 11.52 -9.37
C PRO A 50 -15.62 11.49 -8.67
N GLY A 51 -15.28 12.55 -7.93
CA GLY A 51 -14.07 12.61 -7.10
C GLY A 51 -14.02 11.59 -5.95
N ALA A 52 -15.16 11.28 -5.32
CA ALA A 52 -15.23 10.24 -4.30
C ALA A 52 -14.97 8.85 -4.89
N THR A 53 -15.52 8.57 -6.08
CA THR A 53 -15.28 7.31 -6.81
C THR A 53 -13.80 7.18 -7.19
N TYR A 54 -13.24 8.23 -7.80
CA TYR A 54 -11.81 8.30 -8.14
C TYR A 54 -10.94 8.03 -6.90
N ALA A 55 -11.23 8.73 -5.79
CA ALA A 55 -10.46 8.59 -4.57
C ALA A 55 -10.53 7.20 -3.95
N VAL A 56 -11.69 6.55 -3.96
CA VAL A 56 -11.82 5.16 -3.49
C VAL A 56 -10.99 4.21 -4.35
N GLU A 57 -11.07 4.35 -5.67
CA GLU A 57 -10.38 3.47 -6.61
C GLU A 57 -8.85 3.55 -6.45
N VAL A 58 -8.27 4.76 -6.46
CA VAL A 58 -6.82 4.91 -6.32
C VAL A 58 -6.33 4.51 -4.93
N LEU A 59 -7.12 4.72 -3.86
CA LEU A 59 -6.77 4.25 -2.51
C LEU A 59 -6.77 2.72 -2.42
N GLN A 60 -7.67 2.03 -3.12
CA GLN A 60 -7.66 0.57 -3.18
C GLN A 60 -6.43 0.04 -3.92
N ILE A 61 -5.97 0.75 -4.96
CA ILE A 61 -4.74 0.41 -5.67
C ILE A 61 -3.52 0.66 -4.75
N SER A 62 -3.47 1.80 -4.05
CA SER A 62 -2.35 2.15 -3.17
C SER A 62 -2.21 1.21 -1.97
N GLN A 63 -3.28 0.53 -1.54
CA GLN A 63 -3.21 -0.51 -0.50
C GLN A 63 -2.35 -1.73 -0.90
N LYS A 64 -1.96 -1.85 -2.18
CA LYS A 64 -1.03 -2.90 -2.64
C LYS A 64 0.44 -2.57 -2.34
N ILE A 65 0.77 -1.32 -2.01
CA ILE A 65 2.15 -0.84 -1.73
C ILE A 65 2.83 -1.66 -0.62
N PRO A 66 2.22 -1.87 0.57
CA PRO A 66 2.85 -2.67 1.62
C PRO A 66 3.16 -4.11 1.16
N GLY A 67 2.26 -4.71 0.37
CA GLY A 67 2.45 -6.05 -0.19
C GLY A 67 3.58 -6.13 -1.21
N ALA A 68 3.88 -5.04 -1.92
CA ALA A 68 4.94 -4.99 -2.92
C ALA A 68 6.34 -5.18 -2.30
N VAL A 69 6.55 -4.71 -1.06
CA VAL A 69 7.86 -4.73 -0.39
C VAL A 69 7.95 -5.72 0.78
N GLN A 70 6.84 -6.34 1.16
CA GLN A 70 6.81 -7.33 2.26
C GLN A 70 7.82 -8.47 2.04
N GLY A 71 7.93 -8.98 0.81
CA GLY A 71 8.89 -10.03 0.46
C GLY A 71 10.34 -9.64 0.71
N TRP A 72 10.70 -8.38 0.44
CA TRP A 72 12.02 -7.85 0.73
C TRP A 72 12.28 -7.76 2.24
N GLY A 73 11.31 -7.24 3.01
CA GLY A 73 11.44 -7.10 4.46
C GLY A 73 11.70 -8.44 5.16
N MET A 74 10.98 -9.49 4.76
CA MET A 74 11.18 -10.84 5.31
C MET A 74 12.56 -11.42 4.98
N VAL A 75 13.06 -11.19 3.77
CA VAL A 75 14.40 -11.68 3.37
C VAL A 75 15.50 -10.94 4.12
N MET A 76 15.33 -9.64 4.38
CA MET A 76 16.31 -8.80 5.05
C MET A 76 16.29 -8.90 6.58
N GLU A 77 15.22 -9.42 7.18
CA GLU A 77 15.06 -9.52 8.63
C GLU A 77 16.25 -10.20 9.33
N PRO A 78 16.79 -11.35 8.89
CA PRO A 78 17.95 -11.98 9.52
C PRO A 78 19.19 -11.08 9.51
N TRP A 79 19.39 -10.32 8.43
CA TRP A 79 20.54 -9.42 8.29
C TRP A 79 20.44 -8.24 9.26
N PHE A 80 19.26 -7.65 9.42
CA PHE A 80 19.04 -6.62 10.45
C PHE A 80 19.24 -7.12 11.88
N GLN A 81 19.09 -8.43 12.12
CA GLN A 81 19.36 -9.08 13.40
C GLN A 81 20.83 -9.48 13.58
N GLY A 82 21.72 -9.11 12.65
CA GLY A 82 23.16 -9.43 12.67
C GLY A 82 23.50 -10.80 12.09
N GLY A 83 22.52 -11.51 11.53
CA GLY A 83 22.71 -12.75 10.78
C GLY A 83 23.08 -12.50 9.31
N ALA A 84 23.12 -13.59 8.54
CA ALA A 84 23.34 -13.51 7.10
C ALA A 84 22.00 -13.52 6.34
N VAL A 85 21.92 -12.75 5.25
CA VAL A 85 20.83 -12.84 4.26
C VAL A 85 21.17 -13.87 3.19
N ASP A 86 20.14 -14.53 2.67
CA ASP A 86 20.21 -15.32 1.44
C ASP A 86 20.25 -14.38 0.23
N GLN A 87 21.39 -14.35 -0.45
CA GLN A 87 21.66 -13.43 -1.55
C GLN A 87 20.81 -13.71 -2.81
N GLU A 88 20.48 -14.97 -3.07
CA GLU A 88 19.63 -15.33 -4.22
C GLU A 88 18.19 -14.86 -3.99
N ASN A 89 17.69 -15.10 -2.76
CA ASN A 89 16.37 -14.63 -2.36
C ASN A 89 16.31 -13.10 -2.26
N LEU A 90 17.40 -12.43 -1.86
CA LEU A 90 17.49 -10.97 -1.87
C LEU A 90 17.36 -10.41 -3.28
N ALA A 91 18.13 -10.91 -4.23
CA ALA A 91 18.07 -10.46 -5.62
C ALA A 91 16.67 -10.66 -6.24
N LYS A 92 16.03 -11.82 -5.95
CA LYS A 92 14.66 -12.11 -6.37
C LYS A 92 13.64 -11.15 -5.75
N ALA A 93 13.75 -10.90 -4.44
CA ALA A 93 12.84 -10.02 -3.71
C ALA A 93 12.98 -8.56 -4.17
N GLN A 94 14.20 -8.08 -4.38
CA GLN A 94 14.46 -6.75 -4.95
C GLN A 94 13.80 -6.60 -6.31
N LYS A 95 14.04 -7.52 -7.25
CA LYS A 95 13.47 -7.45 -8.60
C LYS A 95 11.94 -7.41 -8.54
N ARG A 96 11.33 -8.31 -7.77
CA ARG A 96 9.86 -8.37 -7.61
C ARG A 96 9.29 -7.10 -6.98
N GLY A 97 9.93 -6.57 -5.94
CA GLY A 97 9.49 -5.34 -5.29
C GLY A 97 9.54 -4.13 -6.22
N ASN A 98 10.63 -3.98 -6.97
CA ASN A 98 10.77 -2.90 -7.97
C ASN A 98 9.71 -3.02 -9.08
N GLU A 99 9.46 -4.23 -9.60
CA GLU A 99 8.44 -4.47 -10.62
C GLU A 99 7.03 -4.20 -10.08
N ALA A 100 6.72 -4.71 -8.89
CA ALA A 100 5.41 -4.52 -8.25
C ALA A 100 5.14 -3.05 -7.95
N MET A 101 6.11 -2.29 -7.43
CA MET A 101 5.91 -0.87 -7.12
C MET A 101 5.65 -0.04 -8.39
N LYS A 102 6.39 -0.32 -9.47
CA LYS A 102 6.13 0.31 -10.78
C LYS A 102 4.73 -0.02 -11.30
N GLN A 103 4.30 -1.28 -11.21
CA GLN A 103 2.96 -1.68 -11.61
C GLN A 103 1.86 -1.00 -10.80
N VAL A 104 2.07 -0.80 -9.49
CA VAL A 104 1.12 -0.08 -8.64
C VAL A 104 1.03 1.38 -9.06
N ARG A 105 2.17 2.05 -9.27
CA ARG A 105 2.20 3.41 -9.82
C ARG A 105 1.46 3.50 -11.15
N ASP A 106 1.78 2.63 -12.09
CA ASP A 106 1.15 2.63 -13.42
C ASP A 106 -0.37 2.41 -13.33
N GLN A 107 -0.84 1.58 -12.40
CA GLN A 107 -2.27 1.39 -12.12
C GLN A 107 -2.94 2.66 -11.59
N ILE A 108 -2.27 3.40 -10.68
CA ILE A 108 -2.80 4.67 -10.16
C ILE A 108 -2.93 5.68 -11.32
N TYR A 109 -1.90 5.82 -12.14
CA TYR A 109 -1.88 6.75 -13.28
C TYR A 109 -2.89 6.38 -14.38
N ALA A 110 -3.28 5.11 -14.48
CA ALA A 110 -4.28 4.66 -15.44
C ALA A 110 -5.73 5.01 -15.05
N VAL A 111 -5.99 5.39 -13.79
CA VAL A 111 -7.32 5.80 -13.36
C VAL A 111 -7.63 7.21 -13.89
N ALA A 112 -8.72 7.33 -14.63
CA ALA A 112 -9.13 8.61 -15.21
C ALA A 112 -9.46 9.64 -14.12
N VAL A 113 -8.76 10.78 -14.14
CA VAL A 113 -8.96 11.89 -13.19
C VAL A 113 -10.19 12.72 -13.61
N PRO A 114 -11.17 12.92 -12.73
CA PRO A 114 -12.28 13.83 -12.99
C PRO A 114 -11.83 15.30 -13.15
N ASP A 115 -12.52 16.06 -13.99
CA ASP A 115 -12.18 17.46 -14.32
C ASP A 115 -12.44 18.48 -13.19
N ASP A 116 -12.94 18.06 -12.03
CA ASP A 116 -13.18 18.99 -10.92
C ASP A 116 -11.89 19.31 -10.14
N PRO A 117 -11.71 20.56 -9.67
CA PRO A 117 -10.45 21.00 -9.06
C PRO A 117 -10.00 20.17 -7.84
N LYS A 118 -10.94 19.63 -7.05
CA LYS A 118 -10.59 18.85 -5.86
C LYS A 118 -10.06 17.47 -6.24
N SER A 119 -10.65 16.86 -7.25
CA SER A 119 -10.16 15.59 -7.81
C SER A 119 -8.78 15.75 -8.43
N GLN A 120 -8.51 16.85 -9.13
CA GLN A 120 -7.18 17.16 -9.68
C GLN A 120 -6.13 17.36 -8.58
N GLU A 121 -6.43 18.14 -7.54
CA GLU A 121 -5.51 18.34 -6.40
C GLU A 121 -5.18 17.02 -5.68
N PHE A 122 -6.20 16.16 -5.52
CA PHE A 122 -6.02 14.84 -4.94
C PHE A 122 -5.20 13.92 -5.86
N ALA A 123 -5.44 13.96 -7.17
CA ALA A 123 -4.68 13.23 -8.17
C ALA A 123 -3.20 13.62 -8.16
N GLU A 124 -2.88 14.92 -8.13
CA GLU A 124 -1.51 15.41 -7.99
C GLU A 124 -0.83 14.86 -6.72
N THR A 125 -1.56 14.80 -5.62
CA THR A 125 -1.03 14.31 -4.34
C THR A 125 -0.79 12.81 -4.36
N ILE A 126 -1.72 12.00 -4.88
CA ILE A 126 -1.54 10.54 -4.93
C ILE A 126 -0.49 10.13 -5.99
N HIS A 127 -0.40 10.85 -7.11
CA HIS A 127 0.66 10.66 -8.10
C HIS A 127 2.02 11.00 -7.50
N GLY A 128 2.14 12.13 -6.79
CA GLY A 128 3.38 12.50 -6.11
C GLY A 128 3.82 11.48 -5.06
N TYR A 129 2.88 10.88 -4.33
CA TYR A 129 3.18 9.78 -3.42
C TYR A 129 3.64 8.52 -4.16
N ALA A 130 2.96 8.13 -5.24
CA ALA A 130 3.34 6.96 -6.04
C ALA A 130 4.72 7.12 -6.71
N ASP A 131 5.07 8.35 -7.14
CA ASP A 131 6.39 8.68 -7.66
C ASP A 131 7.44 8.61 -6.54
N TRP A 132 7.15 9.17 -5.38
CA TRP A 132 8.04 9.10 -4.21
C TRP A 132 8.34 7.65 -3.80
N GLU A 133 7.33 6.76 -3.80
CA GLU A 133 7.49 5.33 -3.51
C GLU A 133 8.48 4.65 -4.47
N VAL A 134 8.42 4.98 -5.77
CA VAL A 134 9.30 4.38 -6.78
C VAL A 134 10.69 5.01 -6.80
N ASP A 135 10.77 6.34 -6.73
CA ASP A 135 12.01 7.07 -7.01
C ASP A 135 12.85 7.31 -5.75
N VAL A 136 12.22 7.35 -4.58
CA VAL A 136 12.87 7.61 -3.29
C VAL A 136 12.87 6.37 -2.43
N PHE A 137 11.70 5.82 -2.10
CA PHE A 137 11.59 4.71 -1.15
C PHE A 137 12.24 3.42 -1.68
N MET A 138 11.87 2.99 -2.90
CA MET A 138 12.48 1.81 -3.52
C MET A 138 13.98 1.99 -3.78
N LYS A 139 14.43 3.21 -4.08
CA LYS A 139 15.86 3.51 -4.22
C LYS A 139 16.60 3.25 -2.90
N ALA A 140 16.10 3.75 -1.77
CA ALA A 140 16.70 3.50 -0.47
C ALA A 140 16.69 2.02 -0.08
N ILE A 141 15.61 1.29 -0.39
CA ILE A 141 15.54 -0.17 -0.22
C ILE A 141 16.64 -0.89 -1.02
N ASN A 142 16.85 -0.48 -2.27
CA ASN A 142 17.90 -1.05 -3.11
C ASN A 142 19.29 -0.72 -2.55
N GLU A 143 19.53 0.51 -2.09
CA GLU A 143 20.81 0.88 -1.45
C GLU A 143 21.09 0.06 -0.18
N VAL A 144 20.08 -0.20 0.65
CA VAL A 144 20.23 -1.08 1.83
C VAL A 144 20.54 -2.51 1.43
N SER A 145 19.94 -2.99 0.36
CA SER A 145 20.22 -4.33 -0.17
C SER A 145 21.65 -4.43 -0.71
N ASP A 146 22.17 -3.38 -1.34
CA ASP A 146 23.55 -3.31 -1.81
C ASP A 146 24.53 -3.36 -0.62
N LEU A 147 24.18 -2.74 0.51
CA LEU A 147 24.95 -2.90 1.75
C LEU A 147 24.97 -4.36 2.22
N ALA A 148 23.84 -5.06 2.14
CA ALA A 148 23.75 -6.47 2.52
C ALA A 148 24.46 -7.41 1.55
N GLN A 149 24.61 -7.03 0.27
CA GLN A 149 25.47 -7.75 -0.68
C GLN A 149 26.96 -7.51 -0.40
N ALA A 150 27.32 -6.29 -0.03
CA ALA A 150 28.70 -5.92 0.27
C ALA A 150 29.21 -6.51 1.59
N GLU A 151 28.35 -6.60 2.61
CA GLU A 151 28.74 -7.07 3.95
C GLU A 151 27.66 -7.99 4.54
N ASN A 152 27.96 -9.29 4.58
CA ASN A 152 27.03 -10.33 4.99
C ASN A 152 27.76 -11.40 5.84
N PRO A 153 27.56 -11.45 7.17
CA PRO A 153 26.65 -10.64 7.99
C PRO A 153 27.14 -9.20 8.20
N PRO A 154 26.29 -8.27 8.67
CA PRO A 154 26.67 -6.88 8.80
C PRO A 154 27.40 -6.55 10.11
N SER A 155 28.30 -5.59 10.04
CA SER A 155 28.78 -4.85 11.21
C SER A 155 27.75 -3.86 11.75
N LEU A 156 27.95 -3.42 13.00
CA LEU A 156 27.17 -2.35 13.62
C LEU A 156 27.21 -1.04 12.81
N GLN A 157 28.34 -0.74 12.15
CA GLN A 157 28.48 0.46 11.35
C GLN A 157 27.58 0.40 10.10
N THR A 158 27.52 -0.75 9.45
CA THR A 158 26.68 -0.96 8.27
C THR A 158 25.20 -0.98 8.63
N LEU A 159 24.82 -1.59 9.76
CA LEU A 159 23.45 -1.48 10.30
C LEU A 159 23.06 -0.03 10.61
N LYS A 160 23.97 0.77 11.18
CA LYS A 160 23.73 2.19 11.43
C LYS A 160 23.51 2.95 10.11
N LYS A 161 24.30 2.66 9.08
CA LYS A 161 24.14 3.26 7.75
C LYS A 161 22.78 2.90 7.14
N ALA A 162 22.39 1.63 7.19
CA ALA A 162 21.08 1.19 6.71
C ALA A 162 19.93 1.88 7.46
N SER A 163 20.03 1.99 8.78
CA SER A 163 19.03 2.71 9.60
C SER A 163 18.93 4.20 9.23
N MET A 164 20.05 4.86 8.94
CA MET A 164 20.06 6.26 8.51
C MET A 164 19.39 6.47 7.14
N LEU A 165 19.43 5.47 6.26
CA LEU A 165 18.73 5.53 4.97
C LEU A 165 17.21 5.34 5.15
N LEU A 166 16.78 4.46 6.05
CA LEU A 166 15.37 4.09 6.20
C LEU A 166 14.59 5.01 7.15
N ALA A 167 15.21 5.52 8.21
CA ALA A 167 14.52 6.29 9.25
C ALA A 167 13.80 7.55 8.75
N PRO A 168 14.36 8.34 7.80
CA PRO A 168 13.65 9.51 7.27
C PRO A 168 12.37 9.13 6.51
N LEU A 169 12.37 7.97 5.85
CA LEU A 169 11.29 7.52 4.97
C LEU A 169 10.01 7.25 5.77
N GLU A 170 10.11 6.65 6.96
CA GLU A 170 8.95 6.35 7.80
C GLU A 170 8.16 7.62 8.16
N LYS A 171 8.87 8.71 8.46
CA LYS A 171 8.22 9.98 8.76
C LYS A 171 7.55 10.57 7.52
N GLU A 172 8.27 10.56 6.40
CA GLU A 172 7.79 11.13 5.15
C GLU A 172 6.58 10.36 4.60
N GLU A 173 6.59 9.03 4.66
CA GLU A 173 5.44 8.18 4.31
C GLU A 173 4.21 8.52 5.17
N LYS A 174 4.39 8.68 6.49
CA LYS A 174 3.29 9.09 7.38
C LYS A 174 2.72 10.46 7.00
N ASP A 175 3.56 11.40 6.61
CA ASP A 175 3.13 12.73 6.18
C ASP A 175 2.37 12.67 4.85
N TRP A 176 2.81 11.85 3.89
CA TRP A 176 2.09 11.55 2.65
C TRP A 176 0.72 10.93 2.91
N VAL A 177 0.67 9.84 3.68
CA VAL A 177 -0.58 9.13 4.02
C VAL A 177 -1.56 10.07 4.71
N LYS A 178 -1.09 10.90 5.65
CA LYS A 178 -1.93 11.89 6.32
C LYS A 178 -2.51 12.91 5.34
N LYS A 179 -1.70 13.42 4.39
CA LYS A 179 -2.15 14.37 3.36
C LYS A 179 -3.21 13.75 2.46
N ILE A 180 -2.94 12.54 1.94
CA ILE A 180 -3.86 11.75 1.12
C ILE A 180 -5.18 11.53 1.86
N HIS A 181 -5.12 11.07 3.11
CA HIS A 181 -6.32 10.82 3.91
C HIS A 181 -7.14 12.08 4.17
N SER A 182 -6.49 13.22 4.37
CA SER A 182 -7.17 14.51 4.55
C SER A 182 -7.95 14.91 3.31
N GLN A 183 -7.32 14.84 2.13
CA GLN A 183 -7.96 15.21 0.87
C GLN A 183 -9.04 14.20 0.44
N ALA A 184 -8.83 12.89 0.63
CA ALA A 184 -9.85 11.88 0.35
C ALA A 184 -11.11 12.07 1.22
N LYS A 185 -10.95 12.43 2.51
CA LYS A 185 -12.10 12.79 3.37
C LYS A 185 -12.84 14.02 2.86
N ALA A 186 -12.13 15.02 2.34
CA ALA A 186 -12.72 16.23 1.75
C ALA A 186 -13.50 15.93 0.45
N LEU A 187 -13.18 14.82 -0.24
CA LEU A 187 -13.93 14.26 -1.36
C LEU A 187 -15.11 13.36 -0.93
N GLY A 188 -15.36 13.20 0.37
CA GLY A 188 -16.46 12.40 0.89
C GLY A 188 -16.15 10.91 1.10
N VAL A 189 -14.88 10.50 1.02
CA VAL A 189 -14.46 9.11 1.27
C VAL A 189 -14.40 8.82 2.77
N LYS A 190 -15.03 7.70 3.19
CA LYS A 190 -14.87 7.14 4.54
C LYS A 190 -13.68 6.20 4.58
N ILE A 191 -12.60 6.68 5.19
CA ILE A 191 -11.38 5.90 5.42
C ILE A 191 -11.60 5.06 6.68
N LYS A 192 -11.53 3.73 6.54
CA LYS A 192 -11.64 2.78 7.65
C LYS A 192 -10.27 2.39 8.17
#